data_AF-A0A4Y2JT42-F1
#
_entry.id   AF-A0A4Y2JT42-F1
#
_cell.length_a   1.000
_cell.length_b   1.000
_cell.length_c   1.000
_cell.angle_alpha   90.00
_cell.angle_beta   90.00
_cell.angle_gamma   90.00
#
_symmetry.space_group_name_H-M   'P 1'
#
loop_
_entity.id
_entity.type
_entity.pdbx_description
1 polymer ?
#
loop_
_entity_poly.entity_id
_entity_poly.type
_entity_poly.pdbx_seq_one_letter_code
_entity_poly.pdbx_strand_id
1 'polypeptide(L)'
;MERPLVSPHKKLKTVPSGKKVMPRVFWNHHYFRLVDFHMRGVTVNVTSYCATLDGLGNAFRRKRPELLPKGVLVLHVNALTHRPRVTRDLKQIFL
;
A
#
# COMPACT_ATOMS: atom_id res chain seq x y z
N MET A 1 35.57 -39.72 2.28
CA MET A 1 34.73 -39.09 1.24
C MET A 1 34.51 -37.64 1.64
N GLU A 2 35.25 -36.71 1.04
CA GLU A 2 35.03 -35.27 1.26
C GLU A 2 33.83 -34.77 0.44
N ARG A 3 32.99 -33.92 1.05
CA ARG A 3 31.85 -33.28 0.37
C ARG A 3 32.37 -32.07 -0.43
N PRO A 4 31.94 -31.86 -1.69
CA PRO A 4 32.38 -30.68 -2.44
C PRO A 4 31.78 -29.42 -1.82
N LEU A 5 32.63 -28.43 -1.54
CA LEU A 5 32.18 -27.09 -1.16
C LEU A 5 31.49 -26.45 -2.37
N VAL A 6 30.17 -26.32 -2.30
CA VAL A 6 29.36 -25.64 -3.30
C VAL A 6 29.84 -24.19 -3.41
N SER A 7 30.39 -23.84 -4.57
CA SER A 7 30.76 -22.46 -4.90
C SER A 7 29.56 -21.53 -4.70
N PRO A 8 29.69 -20.38 -4.00
CA PRO A 8 28.57 -19.48 -3.81
C PRO A 8 28.09 -19.02 -5.17
N HIS A 9 26.83 -19.30 -5.51
CA HIS A 9 26.22 -18.78 -6.74
C HIS A 9 26.41 -17.26 -6.76
N LYS A 10 27.20 -16.77 -7.73
CA LYS A 10 27.46 -15.35 -7.92
C LYS A 10 26.13 -14.67 -8.25
N LYS A 11 25.57 -13.93 -7.28
CA LYS A 11 24.32 -13.18 -7.48
C LYS A 11 24.50 -12.24 -8.67
N LEU A 12 23.61 -12.35 -9.66
CA LEU A 12 23.50 -11.37 -10.74
C LEU A 12 23.27 -9.99 -10.10
N LYS A 13 24.19 -9.05 -10.37
CA LYS A 13 24.05 -7.68 -9.88
C LYS A 13 22.86 -7.04 -10.58
N THR A 14 21.78 -6.81 -9.85
CA THR A 14 20.64 -6.04 -10.35
C THR A 14 21.08 -4.59 -10.54
N VAL A 15 21.12 -4.13 -11.79
CA VAL A 15 21.28 -2.70 -12.08
C VAL A 15 19.96 -2.00 -11.75
N PRO A 16 19.93 -0.97 -10.89
CA PRO A 16 18.70 -0.26 -10.59
C PRO A 16 18.17 0.40 -11.88
N SER A 17 17.01 -0.04 -12.38
CA SER A 17 16.36 0.65 -13.49
C SER A 17 15.96 2.07 -13.05
N GLY A 18 16.11 3.02 -13.98
CA GLY A 18 16.06 4.45 -13.69
C GLY A 18 14.73 4.92 -13.07
N LYS A 19 14.86 5.83 -12.09
CA LYS A 19 13.90 6.88 -11.66
C LYS A 19 12.39 6.50 -11.61
N LYS A 20 12.02 5.33 -11.09
CA LYS A 20 10.60 4.98 -10.88
C LYS A 20 10.06 5.50 -9.54
N VAL A 21 8.89 6.14 -9.57
CA VAL A 21 8.09 6.52 -8.39
C VAL A 21 6.84 5.65 -8.36
N MET A 22 6.38 5.27 -7.17
CA MET A 22 5.17 4.46 -7.00
C MET A 22 4.05 5.32 -6.39
N PRO A 23 3.11 5.83 -7.21
CA PRO A 23 1.94 6.51 -6.68
C PRO A 23 0.92 5.51 -6.12
N ARG A 24 0.25 5.90 -5.04
CA ARG A 24 -1.00 5.31 -4.54
C ARG A 24 -2.11 6.31 -4.84
N VAL A 25 -3.13 5.87 -5.56
CA VAL A 25 -4.26 6.71 -5.97
C VAL A 25 -5.55 6.08 -5.49
N PHE A 26 -6.32 6.83 -4.70
CA PHE A 26 -7.68 6.50 -4.31
C PHE A 26 -8.64 7.48 -4.96
N TRP A 27 -9.74 6.97 -5.48
CA TRP A 27 -10.74 7.75 -6.21
C TRP A 27 -12.12 7.11 -6.03
N ASN A 28 -13.16 7.90 -6.27
CA ASN A 28 -14.54 7.43 -6.38
C ASN A 28 -15.15 7.93 -7.70
N HIS A 29 -16.40 7.56 -7.96
CA HIS A 29 -17.11 7.92 -9.20
C HIS A 29 -17.28 9.44 -9.44
N HIS A 30 -17.02 10.28 -8.43
CA HIS A 30 -17.14 11.74 -8.55
C HIS A 30 -15.78 12.47 -8.57
N TYR A 31 -14.73 11.97 -7.91
CA TYR A 31 -13.42 12.65 -7.83
C TYR A 31 -12.29 11.77 -7.26
N PHE A 32 -11.05 12.21 -7.52
CA PHE A 32 -9.84 11.73 -6.85
C PHE A 32 -9.88 12.10 -5.35
N ARG A 33 -9.68 11.11 -4.48
CA ARG A 33 -9.80 11.25 -3.03
C ARG A 33 -8.46 11.51 -2.35
N LEU A 34 -7.45 10.74 -2.71
CA LEU A 34 -6.13 10.78 -2.10
C LEU A 34 -5.09 10.30 -3.11
N VAL A 35 -4.03 11.08 -3.29
CA VAL A 35 -2.85 10.68 -4.06
C VAL A 35 -1.66 10.80 -3.13
N ASP A 36 -0.92 9.71 -2.98
CA ASP A 36 0.30 9.64 -2.19
C ASP A 36 1.45 9.08 -3.03
N PHE A 37 2.65 9.62 -2.88
CA PHE A 37 3.82 9.26 -3.66
C PHE A 37 4.88 8.67 -2.75
N HIS A 38 5.29 7.42 -3.01
CA HIS A 38 6.42 6.86 -2.28
C HIS A 38 7.74 7.42 -2.81
N MET A 39 8.61 7.81 -1.87
CA MET A 39 9.99 8.12 -2.20
C MET A 39 10.68 6.92 -2.86
N ARG A 40 11.59 7.23 -3.78
CA ARG A 40 12.34 6.23 -4.52
C ARG A 40 13.09 5.30 -3.57
N GLY A 41 13.00 3.99 -3.82
CA GLY A 41 13.69 2.97 -3.03
C GLY A 41 12.96 2.59 -1.73
N VAL A 42 11.84 3.24 -1.40
CA VAL A 42 11.02 2.85 -0.25
C VAL A 42 10.07 1.74 -0.67
N THR A 43 10.24 0.56 -0.08
CA THR A 43 9.32 -0.57 -0.24
C THR A 43 7.99 -0.23 0.42
N VAL A 44 6.89 -0.37 -0.32
CA VAL A 44 5.54 -0.29 0.25
C VAL A 44 5.44 -1.39 1.30
N ASN A 45 5.34 -1.00 2.56
CA ASN A 45 5.13 -1.94 3.66
C ASN A 45 3.74 -1.72 4.24
N VAL A 46 3.33 -2.66 5.09
CA VAL A 46 2.03 -2.68 5.75
C VAL A 46 1.76 -1.37 6.50
N THR A 47 2.72 -0.91 7.30
CA THR A 47 2.61 0.29 8.14
C THR A 47 2.35 1.54 7.29
N SER A 48 3.11 1.71 6.20
CA SER A 48 2.96 2.83 5.28
C SER A 48 1.57 2.85 4.63
N TYR A 49 1.02 1.66 4.36
CA TYR A 49 -0.30 1.53 3.76
C TYR A 49 -1.41 1.79 4.80
N CYS A 50 -1.23 1.34 6.04
CA CYS A 50 -2.15 1.65 7.15
C CYS A 50 -2.26 3.17 7.37
N ALA A 51 -1.12 3.88 7.44
CA ALA A 51 -1.11 5.34 7.58
C ALA A 51 -1.83 6.05 6.41
N THR A 52 -1.74 5.49 5.21
CA THR A 52 -2.48 6.03 4.04
C THR A 52 -3.99 5.84 4.20
N LEU A 53 -4.42 4.68 4.70
CA LEU A 53 -5.83 4.41 4.99
C LEU A 53 -6.34 5.32 6.12
N ASP A 54 -5.57 5.58 7.16
CA ASP A 54 -5.96 6.53 8.22
C ASP A 54 -6.16 7.95 7.65
N GLY A 55 -5.23 8.39 6.80
CA GLY A 55 -5.34 9.66 6.07
C GLY A 55 -6.59 9.70 5.17
N LEU A 56 -6.90 8.59 4.49
CA LEU A 56 -8.11 8.44 3.68
C LEU A 56 -9.37 8.58 4.56
N GLY A 57 -9.41 7.93 5.72
CA GLY A 57 -10.51 8.01 6.68
C GLY A 57 -10.75 9.41 7.18
N ASN A 58 -9.69 10.10 7.56
CA ASN A 58 -9.76 11.49 8.00
C ASN A 58 -10.23 12.43 6.87
N ALA A 59 -9.71 12.25 5.65
CA ALA A 59 -10.17 13.01 4.50
C ALA A 59 -11.66 12.75 4.22
N PHE A 60 -12.13 11.51 4.44
CA PHE A 60 -13.53 11.17 4.29
C PHE A 60 -14.42 11.85 5.31
N ARG A 61 -14.06 11.78 6.59
CA ARG A 61 -14.82 12.40 7.67
C ARG A 61 -14.90 13.92 7.53
N ARG A 62 -13.82 14.56 7.06
CA ARG A 62 -13.77 16.03 6.90
C ARG A 62 -14.55 16.52 5.67
N LYS A 63 -14.38 15.86 4.52
CA LYS A 63 -14.92 16.35 3.24
C LYS A 63 -16.31 15.82 2.91
N ARG A 64 -16.71 14.67 3.46
CA ARG A 64 -17.99 14.01 3.19
C ARG A 64 -18.60 13.36 4.44
N PRO A 65 -18.89 14.13 5.49
CA PRO A 65 -19.55 13.59 6.68
C PRO A 65 -20.90 12.91 6.36
N GLU A 66 -21.59 13.34 5.30
CA GLU A 66 -22.87 12.80 4.84
C GLU A 66 -22.79 11.35 4.33
N LEU A 67 -21.59 10.87 3.98
CA LEU A 67 -21.37 9.51 3.50
C LEU A 67 -20.97 8.53 4.62
N LEU A 68 -20.66 9.03 5.82
CA LEU A 68 -20.27 8.18 6.95
C LEU A 68 -21.39 7.22 7.41
N PRO A 69 -22.68 7.64 7.49
CA PRO A 69 -23.75 6.74 7.92
C PRO A 69 -24.03 5.59 6.95
N LYS A 70 -23.65 5.74 5.68
CA LYS A 70 -23.84 4.71 4.64
C LYS A 70 -22.68 3.72 4.57
N GLY A 71 -21.59 3.98 5.29
CA GLY A 71 -20.34 3.25 5.15
C GLY A 71 -19.61 3.58 3.84
N VAL A 72 -18.33 3.22 3.78
CA VAL A 72 -17.42 3.41 2.66
C VAL A 72 -16.81 2.06 2.29
N LEU A 73 -17.13 1.58 1.09
CA LEU A 73 -16.49 0.38 0.55
C LEU A 73 -15.17 0.72 -0.15
N VAL A 74 -14.07 0.10 0.30
CA VAL A 74 -12.74 0.25 -0.32
C VAL A 74 -12.42 -0.99 -1.16
N LEU A 75 -12.33 -0.80 -2.48
CA LEU A 75 -11.82 -1.81 -3.41
C LEU A 75 -10.32 -1.60 -3.66
N HIS A 76 -9.51 -2.64 -3.47
CA HIS A 76 -8.08 -2.59 -3.76
C HIS A 76 -7.54 -3.95 -4.26
N VAL A 77 -6.34 -3.94 -4.84
CA VAL A 77 -5.67 -5.15 -5.35
C VAL A 77 -5.13 -6.03 -4.22
N ASN A 78 -5.11 -7.36 -4.39
CA ASN A 78 -4.65 -8.31 -3.39
C ASN A 78 -3.10 -8.41 -3.27
N ALA A 79 -2.41 -7.28 -3.04
CA ALA A 79 -0.97 -7.31 -2.80
C ALA A 79 -0.65 -7.82 -1.38
N LEU A 80 0.53 -8.44 -1.21
CA LEU A 80 0.97 -9.01 0.08
C LEU A 80 0.92 -7.99 1.22
N THR A 81 1.20 -6.73 0.91
CA THR A 81 1.19 -5.58 1.83
C THR A 81 -0.21 -5.14 2.27
N HIS A 82 -1.26 -5.60 1.59
CA HIS A 82 -2.66 -5.24 1.87
C HIS A 82 -3.45 -6.38 2.56
N ARG A 83 -2.84 -7.55 2.71
CA ARG A 83 -3.39 -8.73 3.41
C ARG A 83 -3.21 -8.84 4.93
N PRO A 84 -2.34 -8.07 5.62
CA PRO A 84 -2.17 -8.16 7.06
C PRO A 84 -3.48 -7.94 7.83
N ARG A 85 -3.60 -8.55 9.01
CA ARG A 85 -4.74 -8.34 9.92
C ARG A 85 -4.98 -6.86 10.25
N VAL A 86 -3.91 -6.10 10.48
CA VAL A 86 -3.99 -4.64 10.77
C VAL A 86 -4.70 -3.85 9.67
N THR A 87 -4.44 -4.19 8.40
CA THR A 87 -5.16 -3.61 7.26
C THR A 87 -6.63 -4.02 7.19
N ARG A 88 -6.98 -5.20 7.73
CA ARG A 88 -8.36 -5.69 7.79
C ARG A 88 -9.16 -4.96 8.87
N ASP A 89 -8.54 -4.67 10.00
CA ASP A 89 -9.16 -3.90 11.08
C ASP A 89 -9.43 -2.45 10.64
N LEU A 90 -8.47 -1.83 9.93
CA LEU A 90 -8.66 -0.50 9.34
C LEU A 90 -9.75 -0.47 8.26
N LYS A 91 -9.94 -1.54 7.47
CA LYS A 91 -11.07 -1.64 6.53
C LYS A 91 -12.42 -1.64 7.23
N GLN A 92 -12.49 -2.21 8.43
CA GLN A 92 -13.72 -2.32 9.20
C GLN A 92 -14.12 -0.98 9.84
N ILE A 93 -13.18 -0.03 10.01
CA ILE A 93 -13.49 1.35 10.43
C ILE A 93 -14.24 2.13 9.35
N PHE A 94 -14.18 1.69 8.10
CA PHE A 94 -14.91 2.29 6.98
C PHE A 94 -16.29 1.67 6.75
N LEU A 95 -16.64 0.54 7.38
CA LEU A 95 -17.95 -0.11 7.27
C LEU A 95 -18.79 0.11 8.53
#